data_AF-A0A971MJL6-F1
#
_entry.id   AF-A0A971MJL6-F1
#
_cell.length_a   1.000
_cell.length_b   1.000
_cell.length_c   1.000
_cell.angle_alpha   90.00
_cell.angle_beta   90.00
_cell.angle_gamma   90.00
#
_symmetry.space_group_name_H-M   'P 1'
#
loop_
_entity.id
_entity.type
_entity.pdbx_description
1 polymer ?
#
loop_
_entity_poly.entity_id
_entity_poly.type
_entity_poly.pdbx_seq_one_letter_code
_entity_poly.pdbx_strand_id
1 'polypeptide(L)'
;MKIKIKFWVLILVLLIILPSISQANAAEPPRITIVGTNLPKDLKISAVLVYEDGDTKKGEFQRSNKLWEDYFRLYSLGYSPKDIVEEYLVIETRGKTQKIEYPDSYKLYNQLYYLNLEDMTLSQETYMIRTYLLIALRVILTLIIEGVVLFAFGFREKRTYIAFLIVNILTQGILNYSFSGPNLSYIWWIMFLFLEFSVILIEILAFRTLIKEEGRVINFTIVANILSLIVGGLMISALPI
;
A
#
# COMPACT_ATOMS: atom_id res chain seq x y z
N MET A 1 -6.27 -24.68 -30.24
CA MET A 1 -7.43 -23.77 -30.12
C MET A 1 -8.24 -23.93 -28.81
N LYS A 2 -8.41 -25.14 -28.26
CA LYS A 2 -9.22 -25.38 -27.04
C LYS A 2 -8.65 -24.83 -25.71
N ILE A 3 -7.33 -24.64 -25.61
CA ILE A 3 -6.66 -24.11 -24.40
C ILE A 3 -6.98 -22.61 -24.20
N LYS A 4 -7.14 -21.84 -25.29
CA LYS A 4 -7.41 -20.39 -25.20
C LYS A 4 -8.76 -20.10 -24.54
N ILE A 5 -9.81 -20.86 -24.86
CA ILE A 5 -11.16 -20.64 -24.32
C ILE A 5 -11.24 -20.99 -22.83
N LYS A 6 -10.70 -22.15 -22.42
CA LYS A 6 -10.67 -22.54 -21.00
C LYS A 6 -9.89 -21.54 -20.14
N PHE A 7 -8.84 -20.94 -20.71
CA PHE A 7 -8.02 -19.95 -20.05
C PHE A 7 -8.73 -18.59 -19.88
N TRP A 8 -9.45 -18.12 -20.91
CA TRP A 8 -10.28 -16.91 -20.80
C TRP A 8 -11.43 -17.07 -19.81
N VAL A 9 -12.03 -18.26 -19.74
CA VAL A 9 -13.06 -18.58 -18.74
C VAL A 9 -12.47 -18.54 -17.32
N LEU A 10 -11.24 -19.01 -17.12
CA LEU A 10 -10.57 -18.93 -15.82
C LEU A 10 -10.32 -17.49 -15.38
N ILE A 11 -9.85 -16.62 -16.29
CA ILE A 11 -9.68 -15.18 -16.03
C ILE A 11 -11.02 -14.53 -15.66
N LEU A 12 -12.08 -14.86 -16.40
CA LEU A 12 -13.41 -14.30 -16.16
C LEU A 12 -13.96 -14.74 -14.79
N VAL A 13 -13.74 -16.00 -14.41
CA VAL A 13 -14.11 -16.53 -13.09
C VAL A 13 -13.29 -15.85 -11.98
N LEU A 14 -11.99 -15.62 -12.18
CA LEU A 14 -11.14 -14.88 -11.23
C LEU A 14 -11.60 -13.43 -11.02
N LEU A 15 -12.05 -12.74 -12.08
CA LEU A 15 -12.59 -11.38 -11.99
C LEU A 15 -13.93 -11.31 -11.25
N ILE A 16 -14.76 -12.36 -11.33
CA ILE A 16 -16.05 -12.45 -10.61
C ILE A 16 -15.85 -12.77 -9.12
N ILE A 17 -14.75 -13.44 -8.75
CA ILE A 17 -14.44 -13.80 -7.35
C ILE A 17 -13.85 -12.59 -6.58
N LEU A 18 -13.50 -11.49 -7.25
CA LEU A 18 -13.10 -10.26 -6.56
C LEU A 18 -14.22 -9.78 -5.63
N PRO A 19 -13.97 -9.66 -4.32
CA PRO A 19 -15.03 -9.37 -3.36
C PRO A 19 -15.60 -7.97 -3.60
N SER A 20 -16.88 -7.92 -4.00
CA SER A 20 -17.72 -6.72 -4.08
C SER A 20 -18.09 -6.20 -2.69
N ILE A 21 -17.10 -5.84 -1.86
CA ILE A 21 -17.35 -5.21 -0.56
C ILE A 21 -17.36 -3.70 -0.78
N SER A 22 -18.47 -3.21 -1.33
CA SER A 22 -18.79 -1.79 -1.32
C SER A 22 -19.36 -1.45 0.06
N GLN A 23 -18.54 -0.87 0.93
CA GLN A 23 -19.04 -0.11 2.07
C GLN A 23 -19.05 1.36 1.69
N ALA A 24 -20.26 1.93 1.54
CA ALA A 24 -20.49 3.32 1.12
C ALA A 24 -20.25 4.36 2.24
N ASN A 25 -19.72 3.95 3.39
CA ASN A 25 -19.31 4.87 4.44
C ASN A 25 -17.85 5.25 4.21
N ALA A 26 -17.61 6.42 3.62
CA ALA A 26 -16.30 7.04 3.67
C ALA A 26 -16.02 7.44 5.12
N ALA A 27 -15.47 6.53 5.92
CA ALA A 27 -15.06 6.84 7.28
C ALA A 27 -13.95 7.89 7.23
N GLU A 28 -13.97 8.88 8.12
CA GLU A 28 -12.98 9.98 8.12
C GLU A 28 -11.54 9.44 8.05
N PRO A 29 -10.63 10.07 7.30
CA PRO A 29 -9.24 9.65 7.29
C PRO A 29 -8.66 9.76 8.71
N PRO A 30 -7.77 8.84 9.11
CA PRO A 30 -7.16 8.91 10.41
C PRO A 30 -6.38 10.22 10.56
N ARG A 31 -6.54 10.88 11.71
CA ARG A 31 -5.77 12.05 12.08
C ARG A 31 -4.29 11.70 12.14
N ILE A 32 -4.01 10.58 12.83
CA ILE A 32 -2.66 10.09 13.12
C ILE A 32 -2.64 8.59 12.89
N THR A 33 -1.63 8.13 12.18
CA THR A 33 -1.28 6.72 12.06
C THR A 33 0.11 6.52 12.64
N ILE A 34 0.24 5.62 13.61
CA ILE A 34 1.52 5.17 14.16
C ILE A 34 1.74 3.75 13.69
N VAL A 35 2.91 3.49 13.11
CA VAL A 35 3.30 2.19 12.55
C VAL A 35 4.47 1.64 13.34
N GLY A 36 4.49 0.35 13.60
CA GLY A 36 5.71 -0.32 14.04
C GLY A 36 5.75 -1.78 13.66
N THR A 37 6.95 -2.34 13.68
CA THR A 37 7.21 -3.72 13.25
C THR A 37 7.19 -4.67 14.45
N ASN A 38 6.43 -5.76 14.35
CA ASN A 38 6.34 -6.83 15.35
C ASN A 38 6.13 -6.32 16.78
N LEU A 39 5.18 -5.41 16.97
CA LEU A 39 4.96 -4.78 18.27
C LEU A 39 4.29 -5.75 19.27
N PRO A 40 4.58 -5.63 20.58
CA PRO A 40 3.96 -6.48 21.61
C PRO A 40 2.42 -6.47 21.51
N LYS A 41 1.79 -7.63 21.70
CA LYS A 41 0.32 -7.76 21.53
C LYS A 41 -0.48 -6.96 22.56
N ASP A 42 0.10 -6.73 23.73
CA ASP A 42 -0.45 -5.96 24.84
C ASP A 42 -0.24 -4.44 24.70
N LEU A 43 0.51 -4.00 23.68
CA LEU A 43 0.76 -2.58 23.43
C LEU A 43 -0.54 -1.84 23.14
N LYS A 44 -0.81 -0.80 23.94
CA LYS A 44 -1.87 0.17 23.71
C LYS A 44 -1.26 1.57 23.59
N ILE A 45 -1.84 2.36 22.69
CA ILE A 45 -1.47 3.75 22.48
C ILE A 45 -2.72 4.59 22.66
N SER A 46 -2.61 5.68 23.41
CA SER A 46 -3.67 6.66 23.58
C SER A 46 -3.13 8.08 23.41
N ALA A 47 -3.92 8.96 22.81
CA ALA A 47 -3.66 10.38 22.82
C ALA A 47 -4.37 11.02 24.00
N VAL A 48 -3.70 11.95 24.68
CA VAL A 48 -4.27 12.76 25.75
C VAL A 48 -4.16 14.22 25.36
N LEU A 49 -5.31 14.89 25.36
CA LEU A 49 -5.43 16.33 25.16
C LEU A 49 -5.69 16.99 26.51
N VAL A 50 -4.99 18.07 26.80
CA VAL A 50 -5.18 18.90 27.98
C VAL A 50 -5.69 20.26 27.53
N TYR A 51 -6.86 20.66 28.05
CA TYR A 51 -7.53 21.91 27.70
C TYR A 51 -7.14 23.05 28.65
N GLU A 52 -7.40 24.30 28.24
CA GLU A 52 -7.10 25.50 29.05
C GLU A 52 -7.82 25.53 30.41
N ASP A 53 -9.01 24.93 30.49
CA ASP A 53 -9.79 24.78 31.72
C ASP A 53 -9.27 23.67 32.65
N GLY A 54 -8.25 22.92 32.21
CA GLY A 54 -7.66 21.79 32.93
C GLY A 54 -8.37 20.46 32.68
N ASP A 55 -9.44 20.43 31.87
CA ASP A 55 -10.07 19.17 31.48
C ASP A 55 -9.14 18.36 30.57
N THR A 56 -9.35 17.04 30.57
CA THR A 56 -8.57 16.13 29.74
C THR A 56 -9.46 15.22 28.92
N LYS A 57 -9.07 14.98 27.67
CA LYS A 57 -9.74 14.04 26.77
C LYS A 57 -8.76 13.00 26.29
N LYS A 58 -9.11 11.72 26.50
CA LYS A 58 -8.33 10.57 26.06
C LYS A 58 -8.95 9.95 24.82
N GLY A 59 -8.14 9.72 23.79
CA GLY A 59 -8.50 9.00 22.58
C GLY A 59 -7.68 7.73 22.43
N GLU A 60 -8.33 6.58 22.31
CA GLU A 60 -7.63 5.32 22.08
C GLU A 60 -7.37 5.10 20.59
N PHE A 61 -6.17 4.61 20.26
CA PHE A 61 -5.83 4.24 18.90
C PHE A 61 -6.42 2.87 18.55
N GLN A 62 -7.02 2.77 17.37
CA GLN A 62 -7.46 1.50 16.82
C GLN A 62 -6.25 0.74 16.25
N ARG A 63 -5.98 -0.45 16.79
CA ARG A 63 -4.91 -1.33 16.28
C ARG A 63 -5.44 -2.19 15.14
N SER A 64 -4.69 -2.26 14.05
CA SER A 64 -4.85 -3.23 12.97
C SER A 64 -3.49 -3.80 12.60
N ASN A 65 -3.45 -5.00 12.04
CA ASN A 65 -2.21 -5.69 11.71
C ASN A 65 -2.18 -6.06 10.23
N LYS A 66 -1.01 -5.93 9.61
CA LYS A 66 -0.69 -6.47 8.29
C LYS A 66 0.66 -7.19 8.34
N LEU A 67 0.62 -8.53 8.31
CA LEU A 67 1.79 -9.41 8.38
C LEU A 67 2.72 -9.07 9.56
N TRP A 68 3.77 -8.29 9.31
CA TRP A 68 4.79 -7.91 10.30
C TRP A 68 4.61 -6.48 10.85
N GLU A 69 3.63 -5.71 10.37
CA GLU A 69 3.39 -4.33 10.82
C GLU A 69 2.08 -4.17 11.54
N ASP A 70 2.13 -3.44 12.64
CA ASP A 70 0.98 -2.97 13.39
C ASP A 70 0.73 -1.49 13.10
N TYR A 71 -0.52 -1.18 12.83
CA TYR A 71 -1.02 0.17 12.56
C TYR A 71 -1.94 0.57 13.71
N PHE A 72 -1.56 1.63 14.41
CA PHE A 72 -2.38 2.31 15.39
C PHE A 72 -2.96 3.56 14.73
N ARG A 73 -4.28 3.65 14.60
CA ARG A 73 -4.96 4.79 13.98
C ARG A 73 -5.84 5.53 14.97
N LEU A 74 -5.62 6.82 15.10
CA LEU A 74 -6.50 7.72 15.81
C LEU A 74 -7.32 8.49 14.77
N TYR A 75 -8.65 8.36 14.86
CA TYR A 75 -9.58 9.11 14.02
C TYR A 75 -9.82 10.50 14.63
N SER A 76 -10.94 11.19 14.44
CA SER A 76 -11.09 12.50 15.09
C SER A 76 -11.27 12.37 16.60
N LEU A 77 -10.66 13.26 17.38
CA LEU A 77 -10.99 13.45 18.80
C LEU A 77 -12.03 14.56 19.02
N GLY A 78 -12.56 15.19 17.95
CA GLY A 78 -13.52 16.28 18.04
C GLY A 78 -13.00 17.42 18.92
N TYR A 79 -12.06 18.21 18.40
CA TYR A 79 -11.39 19.27 19.14
C TYR A 79 -11.21 20.56 18.31
N SER A 80 -11.13 21.68 19.03
CA SER A 80 -10.79 23.01 18.49
C SER A 80 -9.33 23.32 18.89
N PRO A 81 -8.42 23.63 17.93
CA PRO A 81 -7.01 23.88 18.23
C PRO A 81 -6.74 25.05 19.19
N LYS A 82 -7.74 25.90 19.42
CA LYS A 82 -7.60 27.10 20.26
C LYS A 82 -7.65 26.81 21.75
N ASP A 83 -8.20 25.66 22.14
CA ASP A 83 -8.50 25.38 23.54
C ASP A 83 -7.51 24.38 24.16
N ILE A 84 -6.50 23.93 23.40
CA ILE A 84 -5.54 22.89 23.81
C ILE A 84 -4.23 23.53 24.23
N VAL A 85 -3.81 23.23 25.46
CA VAL A 85 -2.52 23.68 26.02
C VAL A 85 -1.43 22.64 25.79
N GLU A 86 -1.77 21.36 25.87
CA GLU A 86 -0.82 20.27 25.71
C GLU A 86 -1.45 19.06 25.01
N GLU A 87 -0.67 18.40 24.15
CA GLU A 87 -1.01 17.13 23.53
C GLU A 87 0.18 16.17 23.65
N TYR A 88 -0.08 14.96 24.12
CA TYR A 88 0.93 13.91 24.22
C TYR A 88 0.35 12.52 24.03
N LEU A 89 1.23 11.56 23.77
CA LEU A 89 0.88 10.16 23.61
C LEU A 89 1.25 9.39 24.88
N VAL A 90 0.39 8.44 25.23
CA VAL A 90 0.61 7.50 26.32
C VAL A 90 0.72 6.10 25.72
N ILE A 91 1.85 5.46 25.99
CA ILE A 91 2.10 4.07 25.63
C ILE A 91 1.99 3.20 26.87
N GLU A 92 1.15 2.18 26.79
CA GLU A 92 0.98 1.16 27.82
C GLU A 92 1.45 -0.19 27.26
N THR A 93 2.50 -0.77 27.84
CA THR A 93 2.99 -2.11 27.46
C THR A 93 3.75 -2.74 28.62
N ARG A 94 3.63 -4.07 28.77
CA ARG A 94 4.30 -4.87 29.82
C ARG A 94 4.08 -4.33 31.23
N GLY A 95 2.90 -3.78 31.49
CA GLY A 95 2.55 -3.16 32.78
C GLY A 95 3.25 -1.82 33.06
N LYS A 96 3.94 -1.22 32.07
CA LYS A 96 4.54 0.11 32.16
C LYS A 96 3.74 1.10 31.34
N THR A 97 3.59 2.30 31.88
CA THR A 97 2.98 3.44 31.21
C THR A 97 4.04 4.51 31.01
N GLN A 98 4.21 4.99 29.78
CA GLN A 98 5.17 6.04 29.45
C GLN A 98 4.54 7.11 28.56
N LYS A 99 4.94 8.36 28.79
CA LYS A 99 4.55 9.51 27.99
C LYS A 99 5.57 9.71 26.87
N ILE A 100 5.09 9.88 25.65
CA ILE A 100 5.87 10.25 24.47
C ILE A 100 5.38 11.61 23.99
N GLU A 101 6.32 12.49 23.69
CA GLU A 101 6.04 13.82 23.18
C GLU A 101 5.51 13.75 21.75
N TYR A 102 4.55 14.62 21.46
CA TYR A 102 3.96 14.68 20.13
C TYR A 102 4.79 15.61 19.23
N PRO A 103 5.40 15.09 18.15
CA PRO A 103 6.40 15.87 17.40
C PRO A 103 5.83 17.07 16.62
N ASP A 104 4.52 17.12 16.31
CA ASP A 104 3.96 18.22 15.51
C ASP A 104 2.42 18.39 15.65
N SER A 105 1.94 18.97 16.76
CA SER A 105 0.49 19.00 17.14
C SER A 105 -0.43 19.75 16.17
N TYR A 106 0.13 20.60 15.30
CA TYR A 106 -0.63 21.54 14.50
C TYR A 106 -1.21 20.99 13.18
N LYS A 107 -0.74 19.85 12.66
CA LYS A 107 -1.34 19.28 11.43
C LYS A 107 -2.55 18.43 11.76
N LEU A 108 -3.68 18.77 11.14
CA LEU A 108 -4.99 18.21 11.49
C LEU A 108 -5.23 16.79 10.97
N TYR A 109 -4.55 16.31 9.93
CA TYR A 109 -4.83 15.00 9.33
C TYR A 109 -3.61 14.36 8.69
N ASN A 110 -3.68 13.04 8.49
CA ASN A 110 -2.75 12.21 7.70
C ASN A 110 -1.30 12.25 8.18
N GLN A 111 -1.09 12.43 9.48
CA GLN A 111 0.25 12.30 10.04
C GLN A 111 0.61 10.81 10.19
N LEU A 112 1.77 10.42 9.70
CA LEU A 112 2.27 9.05 9.78
C LEU A 112 3.61 9.04 10.51
N TYR A 113 3.70 8.25 11.58
CA TYR A 113 4.90 8.11 12.39
C TYR A 113 5.30 6.66 12.54
N TYR A 114 6.59 6.40 12.59
CA TYR A 114 7.14 5.10 12.96
C TYR A 114 7.50 5.10 14.44
N LEU A 115 7.02 4.10 15.18
CA LEU A 115 7.30 3.93 16.61
C LEU A 115 8.55 3.07 16.80
N ASN A 116 9.57 3.65 17.41
CA ASN A 116 10.68 2.91 17.96
C ASN A 116 10.43 2.69 19.46
N LEU A 117 10.17 1.44 19.86
CA LEU A 117 9.95 1.08 21.27
C LEU A 117 11.23 1.06 22.11
N GLU A 118 12.41 0.94 21.50
CA GLU A 118 13.68 0.93 22.23
C GLU A 118 14.03 2.34 22.70
N ASP A 119 13.93 3.30 21.78
CA ASP A 119 14.23 4.71 22.04
C ASP A 119 13.02 5.50 22.55
N MET A 120 11.82 4.92 22.50
CA MET A 120 10.55 5.58 22.83
C MET A 120 10.34 6.88 22.04
N THR A 121 10.68 6.83 20.75
CA THR A 121 10.58 7.97 19.83
C THR A 121 9.65 7.68 18.66
N LEU A 122 9.11 8.77 18.10
CA LEU A 122 8.36 8.76 16.85
C LEU A 122 9.19 9.42 15.76
N SER A 123 9.44 8.72 14.66
CA SER A 123 10.21 9.23 13.53
C SER A 123 9.41 9.20 12.23
N GLN A 124 9.64 10.18 11.35
CA GLN A 124 9.10 10.18 9.98
C GLN A 124 10.12 9.65 8.96
N GLU A 125 11.42 9.67 9.27
CA GLU A 125 12.48 9.31 8.31
C GLU A 125 12.47 7.81 7.96
N THR A 126 12.23 6.95 8.95
CA THR A 126 12.14 5.50 8.77
C THR A 126 11.04 5.12 7.76
N TYR A 127 10.00 5.94 7.65
CA TYR A 127 8.91 5.71 6.71
C TYR A 127 9.35 5.78 5.24
N MET A 128 10.29 6.66 4.88
CA MET A 128 10.73 6.79 3.49
C MET A 128 11.44 5.53 3.00
N ILE A 129 12.40 5.01 3.77
CA ILE A 129 13.14 3.78 3.41
C ILE A 129 12.18 2.59 3.28
N ARG A 130 11.28 2.41 4.26
CA ARG A 130 10.23 1.38 4.23
C ARG A 130 9.41 1.47 2.94
N THR A 131 8.98 2.68 2.58
CA THR A 131 8.14 2.91 1.41
C THR A 131 8.85 2.48 0.12
N TYR A 132 10.12 2.86 -0.05
CA TYR A 132 10.91 2.44 -1.21
C TYR A 132 11.15 0.93 -1.25
N LEU A 133 11.38 0.28 -0.11
CA LEU A 133 11.53 -1.18 -0.03
C LEU A 133 10.24 -1.91 -0.46
N LEU A 134 9.08 -1.42 -0.02
CA LEU A 134 7.78 -2.01 -0.40
C LEU A 134 7.46 -1.78 -1.89
N ILE A 135 7.84 -0.63 -2.45
CA ILE A 135 7.75 -0.40 -3.91
C ILE A 135 8.66 -1.39 -4.64
N ALA A 136 9.93 -1.49 -4.24
CA ALA A 136 10.90 -2.37 -4.88
C ALA A 136 10.46 -3.84 -4.82
N LEU A 137 9.95 -4.30 -3.68
CA LEU A 137 9.40 -5.64 -3.53
C LEU A 137 8.26 -5.92 -4.52
N ARG A 138 7.31 -4.98 -4.65
CA ARG A 138 6.18 -5.11 -5.59
C ARG A 138 6.67 -5.16 -7.04
N VAL A 139 7.57 -4.26 -7.43
CA VAL A 139 8.16 -4.24 -8.79
C VAL A 139 8.95 -5.52 -9.08
N ILE A 140 9.72 -6.04 -8.13
CA ILE A 140 10.47 -7.29 -8.32
C ILE A 140 9.52 -8.47 -8.51
N LEU A 141 8.43 -8.53 -7.74
CA LEU A 141 7.44 -9.60 -7.84
C LEU A 141 6.68 -9.56 -9.16
N THR A 142 6.28 -8.38 -9.64
CA THR A 142 5.67 -8.24 -10.98
C THR A 142 6.66 -8.68 -12.06
N LEU A 143 7.93 -8.24 -11.99
CA LEU A 143 8.97 -8.68 -12.93
C LEU A 143 9.18 -10.19 -12.94
N ILE A 144 9.12 -10.86 -11.79
CA ILE A 144 9.22 -12.32 -11.71
C ILE A 144 8.04 -12.98 -12.42
N ILE A 145 6.81 -12.54 -12.11
CA ILE A 145 5.58 -13.11 -12.69
C ILE A 145 5.58 -12.92 -14.20
N GLU A 146 5.78 -11.69 -14.65
CA GLU A 146 5.75 -11.35 -16.07
C GLU A 146 6.93 -11.97 -16.83
N GLY A 147 8.10 -12.09 -16.19
CA GLY A 147 9.26 -12.77 -16.74
C GLY A 147 9.04 -14.27 -16.94
N VAL A 148 8.35 -14.94 -16.00
CA VAL A 148 7.94 -16.35 -16.17
C VAL A 148 6.96 -16.49 -17.33
N VAL A 149 6.00 -15.57 -17.46
CA VAL A 149 5.05 -15.56 -18.59
C VAL A 149 5.79 -15.30 -19.91
N LEU A 150 6.74 -14.36 -19.95
CA LEU A 150 7.58 -14.05 -21.11
C LEU A 150 8.34 -15.31 -21.57
N PHE A 151 8.95 -16.02 -20.62
CA PHE A 151 9.65 -17.27 -20.88
C PHE A 151 8.71 -18.35 -21.41
N ALA A 152 7.50 -18.49 -20.83
CA ALA A 152 6.50 -19.48 -21.22
C ALA A 152 5.92 -19.23 -22.63
N PHE A 153 5.83 -17.97 -23.06
CA PHE A 153 5.42 -17.59 -24.42
C PHE A 153 6.52 -17.84 -25.47
N GLY A 154 7.71 -18.22 -25.03
CA GLY A 154 8.80 -18.67 -25.89
C GLY A 154 9.65 -17.54 -26.46
N PHE A 155 9.63 -16.35 -25.86
CA PHE A 155 10.57 -15.30 -26.23
C PHE A 155 11.98 -15.67 -25.77
N ARG A 156 12.95 -15.58 -26.69
CA ARG A 156 14.35 -15.96 -26.47
C ARG A 156 15.35 -14.86 -26.82
N GLU A 157 14.93 -13.82 -27.51
CA GLU A 157 15.82 -12.73 -27.91
C GLU A 157 16.19 -11.83 -26.73
N LYS A 158 17.49 -11.59 -26.52
CA LYS A 158 17.99 -10.69 -25.45
C LYS A 158 17.37 -9.29 -25.50
N ARG A 159 17.10 -8.78 -26.70
CA ARG A 159 16.46 -7.46 -26.90
C ARG A 159 15.05 -7.42 -26.30
N THR A 160 14.30 -8.52 -26.41
CA THR A 160 12.97 -8.64 -25.80
C THR A 160 13.03 -8.59 -24.28
N TYR A 161 14.00 -9.27 -23.65
CA TYR A 161 14.18 -9.21 -22.20
C TYR A 161 14.58 -7.81 -21.70
N ILE A 162 15.41 -7.09 -22.46
CA ILE A 162 15.80 -5.70 -22.11
C ILE A 162 14.59 -4.77 -22.23
N ALA A 163 13.84 -4.86 -23.34
CA ALA A 163 12.62 -4.08 -23.54
C ALA A 163 11.60 -4.36 -22.43
N PHE A 164 11.38 -5.65 -22.10
CA PHE A 164 10.56 -6.09 -20.98
C PHE A 164 10.96 -5.41 -19.67
N LEU A 165 12.21 -5.57 -19.24
CA LEU A 165 12.70 -5.01 -17.98
C LEU A 165 12.50 -3.49 -17.90
N ILE A 166 12.88 -2.76 -18.95
CA ILE A 166 12.80 -1.28 -18.96
C ILE A 166 11.34 -0.84 -18.85
N VAL A 167 10.46 -1.39 -19.70
CA VAL A 167 9.05 -1.00 -19.73
C VAL A 167 8.39 -1.30 -18.38
N ASN A 168 8.54 -2.53 -17.87
CA ASN A 168 7.96 -2.93 -16.60
C ASN A 168 8.51 -2.11 -15.41
N ILE A 169 9.82 -1.84 -15.33
CA ILE A 169 10.38 -1.04 -14.23
C ILE A 169 9.78 0.37 -14.25
N LEU A 170 9.64 0.97 -15.43
CA LEU A 170 9.06 2.30 -15.57
C LEU A 170 7.58 2.31 -15.22
N THR A 171 6.78 1.44 -15.83
CA THR A 171 5.33 1.38 -15.61
C THR A 171 4.99 1.01 -14.17
N GLN A 172 5.55 -0.10 -13.67
CA GLN A 172 5.29 -0.60 -12.32
C GLN A 172 5.93 0.29 -11.26
N GLY A 173 7.10 0.89 -11.52
CA GLY A 173 7.71 1.85 -10.61
C GLY A 173 6.84 3.09 -10.41
N ILE A 174 6.35 3.68 -11.50
CA ILE A 174 5.46 4.85 -11.45
C ILE A 174 4.14 4.51 -10.76
N LEU A 175 3.53 3.37 -11.11
CA LEU A 175 2.28 2.91 -10.51
C LEU A 175 2.45 2.71 -8.99
N ASN A 176 3.43 1.91 -8.57
CA ASN A 176 3.61 1.58 -7.16
C ASN A 176 4.03 2.80 -6.33
N TYR A 177 4.82 3.73 -6.88
CA TYR A 177 5.12 5.00 -6.23
C TYR A 177 3.86 5.85 -6.02
N SER A 178 2.98 5.92 -7.02
CA SER A 178 1.71 6.68 -6.93
C SER A 178 0.77 6.15 -5.84
N PHE A 179 0.86 4.84 -5.54
CA PHE A 179 0.09 4.17 -4.48
C PHE A 179 0.86 4.02 -3.16
N SER A 180 1.97 4.72 -2.99
CA SER A 180 2.78 4.68 -1.78
C SER A 180 2.59 5.94 -0.97
N GLY A 181 1.84 5.85 0.12
CA GLY A 181 1.47 7.02 0.92
C GLY A 181 0.37 6.72 1.94
N PRO A 182 0.26 7.51 3.03
CA PRO A 182 -0.83 7.40 4.00
C PRO A 182 -2.20 7.81 3.44
N ASN A 183 -2.24 8.40 2.23
CA ASN A 183 -3.40 9.08 1.64
C ASN A 183 -4.23 8.21 0.69
N LEU A 184 -4.28 6.88 0.89
CA LEU A 184 -5.12 6.04 0.07
C LEU A 184 -6.58 6.17 0.51
N SER A 185 -7.32 7.02 -0.22
CA SER A 185 -8.78 7.17 -0.13
C SER A 185 -9.50 5.83 -0.26
N TYR A 186 -10.75 5.70 0.19
CA TYR A 186 -11.60 4.52 -0.04
C TYR A 186 -11.75 4.15 -1.52
N ILE A 187 -11.46 5.09 -2.43
CA ILE A 187 -11.52 4.91 -3.88
C ILE A 187 -10.19 4.36 -4.44
N TRP A 188 -9.17 4.12 -3.60
CA TRP A 188 -7.85 3.65 -4.06
C TRP A 188 -7.96 2.40 -4.91
N TRP A 189 -8.81 1.43 -4.55
CA TRP A 189 -8.95 0.19 -5.32
C TRP A 189 -9.48 0.44 -6.75
N ILE A 190 -10.40 1.40 -6.91
CA ILE A 190 -10.92 1.82 -8.23
C ILE A 190 -9.80 2.50 -9.03
N MET A 191 -9.09 3.46 -8.41
CA MET A 191 -7.98 4.16 -9.05
C MET A 191 -6.85 3.22 -9.44
N PHE A 192 -6.55 2.24 -8.58
CA PHE A 192 -5.53 1.22 -8.81
C PHE A 192 -5.88 0.39 -10.05
N LEU A 193 -7.13 -0.08 -10.14
CA LEU A 193 -7.62 -0.82 -11.30
C LEU A 193 -7.52 0.00 -12.59
N PHE A 194 -7.96 1.28 -12.56
CA PHE A 194 -7.88 2.16 -13.74
C PHE A 194 -6.45 2.41 -14.21
N LEU A 195 -5.52 2.62 -13.28
CA LEU A 195 -4.12 2.84 -13.61
C LEU A 195 -3.43 1.57 -14.10
N GLU A 196 -3.74 0.40 -13.54
CA GLU A 196 -3.29 -0.89 -14.05
C GLU A 196 -3.79 -1.15 -15.47
N PHE A 197 -5.05 -0.85 -15.78
CA PHE A 197 -5.55 -0.91 -17.16
C PHE A 197 -4.80 0.05 -18.10
N SER A 198 -4.44 1.23 -17.61
CA SER A 198 -3.64 2.20 -18.36
C SER A 198 -2.23 1.67 -18.61
N VAL A 199 -1.61 1.01 -17.62
CA VAL A 199 -0.33 0.33 -17.75
C VAL A 199 -0.39 -0.74 -18.83
N ILE A 200 -1.41 -1.61 -18.82
CA ILE A 200 -1.60 -2.63 -19.86
C ILE A 200 -1.59 -2.01 -21.26
N LEU A 201 -2.30 -0.91 -21.47
CA LEU A 201 -2.35 -0.23 -22.76
C LEU A 201 -0.99 0.34 -23.16
N ILE A 202 -0.29 0.98 -22.23
CA ILE A 202 1.06 1.53 -22.44
C ILE A 202 2.05 0.41 -22.79
N GLU A 203 2.00 -0.71 -22.07
CA GLU A 203 2.88 -1.85 -22.31
C GLU A 203 2.62 -2.51 -23.65
N ILE A 204 1.35 -2.63 -24.07
CA ILE A 204 1.02 -3.14 -25.41
C ILE A 204 1.64 -2.24 -26.48
N LEU A 205 1.51 -0.91 -26.36
CA LEU A 205 2.08 0.04 -27.31
C LEU A 205 3.61 -0.03 -27.33
N ALA A 206 4.25 -0.04 -26.16
CA ALA A 206 5.69 -0.13 -26.02
C ALA A 206 6.23 -1.46 -26.59
N PHE A 207 5.63 -2.60 -26.23
CA PHE A 207 6.10 -3.89 -26.70
C PHE A 207 5.86 -4.13 -28.18
N ARG A 208 4.77 -3.60 -28.76
CA ARG A 208 4.57 -3.66 -30.22
C ARG A 208 5.64 -2.89 -30.99
N THR A 209 6.17 -1.82 -30.44
CA THR A 209 7.22 -1.02 -31.10
C THR A 209 8.62 -1.58 -30.86
N LEU A 210 8.86 -2.20 -29.70
CA LEU A 210 10.17 -2.68 -29.29
C LEU A 210 10.45 -4.15 -29.63
N ILE A 211 9.42 -4.99 -29.74
CA ILE A 211 9.54 -6.44 -30.00
C ILE A 211 9.11 -6.75 -31.43
N LYS A 212 10.02 -7.37 -32.20
CA LYS A 212 9.78 -7.74 -33.61
C LYS A 212 8.83 -8.93 -33.79
N GLU A 213 8.63 -9.74 -32.76
CA GLU A 213 7.81 -10.96 -32.79
C GLU A 213 6.29 -10.68 -32.62
N GLU A 214 5.71 -9.87 -33.51
CA GLU A 214 4.39 -9.24 -33.33
C GLU A 214 3.22 -10.19 -33.00
N GLY A 215 3.21 -11.41 -33.56
CA GLY A 215 2.06 -12.33 -33.46
C GLY A 215 1.73 -12.85 -32.06
N ARG A 216 2.69 -12.80 -31.12
CA ARG A 216 2.53 -13.29 -29.74
C ARG A 216 2.56 -12.20 -28.68
N VAL A 217 3.06 -11.00 -29.02
CA VAL A 217 3.28 -9.89 -28.09
C VAL A 217 2.00 -9.47 -27.38
N ILE A 218 0.92 -9.22 -28.12
CA ILE A 218 -0.34 -8.76 -27.52
C ILE A 218 -0.90 -9.77 -26.52
N ASN A 219 -0.92 -11.05 -26.88
CA ASN A 219 -1.42 -12.11 -25.98
C ASN A 219 -0.53 -12.25 -24.75
N PHE A 220 0.79 -12.16 -24.93
CA PHE A 220 1.75 -12.17 -23.83
C PHE A 220 1.50 -11.01 -22.87
N THR A 221 1.46 -9.76 -23.36
CA THR A 221 1.33 -8.57 -22.52
C THR A 221 0.05 -8.61 -21.70
N ILE A 222 -1.08 -8.95 -22.32
CA ILE A 222 -2.36 -9.06 -21.61
C ILE A 222 -2.30 -10.13 -20.52
N VAL A 223 -1.75 -11.31 -20.82
CA VAL A 223 -1.68 -12.42 -19.86
C VAL A 223 -0.73 -12.10 -18.70
N ALA A 224 0.43 -11.54 -19.01
CA ALA A 224 1.43 -11.15 -18.03
C ALA A 224 0.86 -10.11 -17.06
N ASN A 225 0.26 -9.04 -17.60
CA ASN A 225 -0.29 -7.96 -16.79
C ASN A 225 -1.55 -8.37 -16.01
N ILE A 226 -2.43 -9.22 -16.54
CA ILE A 226 -3.59 -9.71 -15.78
C ILE A 226 -3.13 -10.58 -14.60
N LEU A 227 -2.13 -11.44 -14.81
CA LEU A 227 -1.59 -12.26 -13.73
C LEU A 227 -0.89 -11.39 -12.68
N SER A 228 -0.10 -10.41 -13.09
CA SER A 228 0.55 -9.47 -12.17
C SER A 228 -0.46 -8.59 -11.44
N LEU A 229 -1.56 -8.17 -12.08
CA LEU A 229 -2.68 -7.46 -11.45
C LEU A 229 -3.36 -8.28 -10.35
N ILE A 230 -3.71 -9.55 -10.63
CA ILE A 230 -4.37 -10.42 -9.65
C ILE A 230 -3.45 -10.62 -8.44
N VAL A 231 -2.19 -10.97 -8.69
CA VAL A 231 -1.22 -11.20 -7.62
C VAL A 231 -0.91 -9.90 -6.87
N GLY A 232 -0.75 -8.78 -7.57
CA GLY A 232 -0.55 -7.44 -7.02
C GLY A 232 -1.70 -7.01 -6.12
N GLY A 233 -2.95 -7.23 -6.53
CA GLY A 233 -4.14 -6.93 -5.73
C GLY A 233 -4.21 -7.77 -4.43
N LEU A 234 -3.89 -9.06 -4.51
CA LEU A 234 -3.76 -9.92 -3.33
C LEU A 234 -2.63 -9.44 -2.42
N MET A 235 -1.51 -9.02 -3.00
CA MET A 235 -0.36 -8.49 -2.27
C MET A 235 -0.67 -7.19 -1.53
N ILE A 236 -1.32 -6.20 -2.15
CA ILE A 236 -1.68 -4.95 -1.45
C ILE A 236 -2.64 -5.22 -0.28
N SER A 237 -3.49 -6.23 -0.41
CA SER A 237 -4.41 -6.64 0.65
C SER A 237 -3.67 -7.26 1.85
N ALA A 238 -2.61 -8.04 1.59
CA ALA A 238 -1.86 -8.76 2.63
C ALA A 238 -0.63 -8.01 3.17
N LEU A 239 0.11 -7.32 2.30
CA LEU A 239 1.34 -6.59 2.62
C LEU A 239 1.04 -5.27 3.29
N PRO A 240 1.95 -4.80 4.17
CA PRO A 240 1.95 -3.44 4.63
C PRO A 240 1.98 -2.47 3.44
N ILE A 241 1.19 -1.41 3.54
CA ILE A 241 1.14 -0.28 2.60
C ILE A 241 1.81 0.91 3.28
#